data_AF-A0A938I796-F1
#
_entry.id   AF-A0A938I796-F1
#
_cell.length_a   1.000
_cell.length_b   1.000
_cell.length_c   1.000
_cell.angle_alpha   90.00
_cell.angle_beta   90.00
_cell.angle_gamma   90.00
#
_symmetry.space_group_name_H-M   'P 1'
#
loop_
_entity.id
_entity.type
_entity.pdbx_description
1 polymer ?
#
loop_
_entity_poly.entity_id
_entity_poly.type
_entity_poly.pdbx_seq_one_letter_code
_entity_poly.pdbx_strand_id
1 'polypeptide(L)'
;MLLPLLLLFPLSTALATGAAAQTAVVAETGPKLTAWPAVPADKAEALAADVQRLRKAHTPEMGKQAHDALTAIGAAAVPSLLPALEKEVNEAARERVRALLVELIAPEHTRLLAKEFTSKLPAVREFALLRAAAFPDAGLREDAEKALAFTKPDPKKKIKPPPLAPDEAYAAALCCASSGSIAGLFELHERATKQWAPRRAELTTALNAARGKPASEFLLPLLEHEDRAKRVAAINMLGACGDKETAVPRIKPFLDDVDGGLKISAINALRGIVDNAPPIDNLSIFEAVEEAKKWQKRV
;
A
#
# COMPACT_ATOMS: atom_id res chain seq x y z
N MET A 1 47.82 -51.72 -9.39
CA MET A 1 46.60 -52.50 -9.18
C MET A 1 45.41 -51.56 -9.28
N LEU A 2 44.56 -51.81 -10.29
CA LEU A 2 43.12 -51.56 -10.40
C LEU A 2 42.46 -50.40 -9.60
N LEU A 3 42.02 -49.38 -10.35
CA LEU A 3 40.75 -48.66 -10.17
C LEU A 3 39.56 -49.65 -10.30
N PRO A 4 38.31 -49.37 -9.85
CA PRO A 4 37.56 -48.12 -10.11
C PRO A 4 36.70 -47.69 -8.88
N LEU A 5 35.84 -46.66 -8.83
CA LEU A 5 34.72 -46.33 -9.71
C LEU A 5 33.98 -45.09 -9.10
N LEU A 6 33.61 -44.12 -9.96
CA LEU A 6 32.45 -43.19 -9.95
C LEU A 6 32.02 -42.53 -8.61
N LEU A 7 31.84 -41.21 -8.54
CA LEU A 7 30.83 -40.47 -9.33
C LEU A 7 31.25 -39.02 -9.60
N LEU A 8 31.37 -38.70 -10.88
CA LEU A 8 31.09 -37.39 -11.47
C LEU A 8 29.58 -37.18 -11.48
N PHE A 9 29.11 -36.00 -11.05
CA PHE A 9 27.92 -35.38 -11.65
C PHE A 9 28.11 -33.86 -11.76
N PRO A 10 28.00 -33.29 -12.98
CA PRO A 10 27.87 -31.86 -13.21
C PRO A 10 26.39 -31.44 -13.27
N LEU A 11 26.18 -30.12 -13.28
CA LEU A 11 25.01 -29.36 -13.78
C LEU A 11 23.59 -29.91 -13.53
N SER A 12 22.76 -29.11 -12.87
CA SER A 12 21.49 -28.74 -13.51
C SER A 12 20.96 -27.38 -13.04
N THR A 13 20.91 -26.47 -14.00
CA THR A 13 20.01 -25.32 -14.06
C THR A 13 18.54 -25.76 -13.92
N ALA A 14 17.80 -25.09 -13.06
CA ALA A 14 16.34 -24.90 -13.14
C ALA A 14 16.06 -23.62 -12.31
N LEU A 15 15.94 -22.42 -12.90
CA LEU A 15 14.76 -21.96 -13.65
C LEU A 15 13.49 -22.67 -13.21
N ALA A 16 13.06 -22.39 -11.97
CA ALA A 16 11.67 -22.55 -11.58
C ALA A 16 10.85 -21.43 -12.24
N THR A 17 10.46 -21.71 -13.47
CA THR A 17 9.38 -21.04 -14.18
C THR A 17 8.06 -21.15 -13.41
N GLY A 18 7.31 -20.05 -13.37
CA GLY A 18 5.85 -20.08 -13.38
C GLY A 18 5.17 -20.68 -12.15
N ALA A 19 5.16 -19.94 -11.05
CA ALA A 19 4.01 -20.01 -10.15
C ALA A 19 2.92 -19.13 -10.77
N ALA A 20 1.93 -19.79 -11.38
CA ALA A 20 0.73 -19.18 -11.92
C ALA A 20 0.17 -18.15 -10.93
N ALA A 21 -0.02 -16.93 -11.42
CA ALA A 21 -0.77 -15.89 -10.74
C ALA A 21 -2.16 -16.43 -10.43
N GLN A 22 -2.34 -16.88 -9.19
CA GLN A 22 -3.65 -17.22 -8.66
C GLN A 22 -4.48 -15.95 -8.64
N THR A 23 -5.60 -16.01 -9.34
CA THR A 23 -6.76 -15.14 -9.16
C THR A 23 -7.03 -14.92 -7.68
N ALA A 24 -6.65 -13.75 -7.17
CA ALA A 24 -7.18 -13.23 -5.93
C ALA A 24 -8.07 -12.06 -6.29
N VAL A 25 -9.37 -12.35 -6.45
CA VAL A 25 -10.35 -11.49 -5.77
C VAL A 25 -9.84 -11.46 -4.33
N VAL A 26 -9.36 -10.32 -3.85
CA VAL A 26 -8.81 -10.22 -2.49
C VAL A 26 -9.97 -10.57 -1.55
N ALA A 27 -10.01 -11.84 -1.16
CA ALA A 27 -11.06 -12.39 -0.33
C ALA A 27 -11.04 -11.61 0.97
N GLU A 28 -12.21 -11.18 1.46
CA GLU A 28 -12.33 -10.71 2.83
C GLU A 28 -11.75 -11.78 3.74
N THR A 29 -10.55 -11.53 4.26
CA THR A 29 -9.82 -12.50 5.06
C THR A 29 -10.48 -12.56 6.44
N GLY A 30 -11.32 -13.58 6.64
CA GLY A 30 -11.86 -13.99 7.92
C GLY A 30 -12.77 -12.98 8.62
N PRO A 31 -13.36 -13.38 9.77
CA PRO A 31 -14.18 -12.48 10.57
C PRO A 31 -13.33 -11.34 11.12
N LYS A 32 -13.85 -10.11 11.04
CA LYS A 32 -13.19 -8.93 11.62
C LYS A 32 -13.44 -8.84 13.11
N LEU A 33 -12.41 -8.49 13.88
CA LEU A 33 -12.51 -8.35 15.32
C LEU A 33 -13.21 -7.05 15.73
N THR A 34 -13.99 -7.13 16.80
CA THR A 34 -14.74 -5.99 17.38
C THR A 34 -14.05 -5.37 18.59
N ALA A 35 -13.15 -6.12 19.25
CA ALA A 35 -12.27 -5.69 20.32
C ALA A 35 -10.85 -6.28 20.17
N TRP A 36 -9.85 -5.59 20.70
CA TRP A 36 -8.50 -6.13 20.83
C TRP A 36 -8.49 -7.29 21.83
N PRO A 37 -7.63 -8.31 21.63
CA PRO A 37 -7.47 -9.38 22.62
C PRO A 37 -7.04 -8.84 23.98
N ALA A 38 -7.45 -9.51 25.06
CA ALA A 38 -7.00 -9.16 26.40
C ALA A 38 -5.51 -9.47 26.59
N VAL A 39 -4.81 -8.61 27.32
CA VAL A 39 -3.42 -8.86 27.70
C VAL A 39 -3.39 -10.03 28.69
N PRO A 40 -2.51 -11.04 28.50
CA PRO A 40 -2.34 -12.13 29.47
C PRO A 40 -2.03 -11.59 30.87
N ALA A 41 -2.68 -12.13 31.90
CA ALA A 41 -2.59 -11.61 33.27
C ALA A 41 -1.15 -11.61 33.80
N ASP A 42 -0.36 -12.62 33.45
CA ASP A 42 1.06 -12.76 33.77
C ASP A 42 1.97 -11.72 33.09
N LYS A 43 1.47 -11.03 32.06
CA LYS A 43 2.21 -10.04 31.27
C LYS A 43 1.69 -8.61 31.43
N ALA A 44 0.56 -8.42 32.12
CA ALA A 44 -0.11 -7.12 32.24
C ALA A 44 0.77 -6.06 32.93
N GLU A 45 1.48 -6.45 34.00
CA GLU A 45 2.37 -5.54 34.73
C GLU A 45 3.64 -5.19 33.94
N ALA A 46 4.13 -6.12 33.12
CA ALA A 46 5.36 -5.95 32.33
C ALA A 46 5.15 -5.13 31.05
N LEU A 47 3.93 -5.13 30.47
CA LEU A 47 3.64 -4.50 29.18
C LEU A 47 4.13 -3.05 29.09
N ALA A 48 3.80 -2.22 30.08
CA ALA A 48 4.21 -0.82 30.06
C ALA A 48 5.75 -0.67 30.13
N ALA A 49 6.42 -1.52 30.91
CA ALA A 49 7.87 -1.53 31.02
C ALA A 49 8.53 -2.01 29.72
N ASP A 50 7.96 -3.02 29.05
CA ASP A 50 8.48 -3.54 27.78
C ASP A 50 8.29 -2.54 26.63
N VAL A 51 7.16 -1.81 26.58
CA VAL A 51 6.99 -0.69 25.65
C VAL A 51 8.04 0.40 25.89
N GLN A 52 8.33 0.73 27.14
CA GLN A 52 9.40 1.69 27.48
C GLN A 52 10.78 1.14 27.13
N ARG A 53 11.04 -0.15 27.37
CA ARG A 53 12.31 -0.81 27.04
C ARG A 53 12.54 -0.79 25.52
N LEU A 54 11.49 -1.08 24.74
CA LEU A 54 11.54 -0.98 23.29
C LEU A 54 11.94 0.44 22.94
N ARG A 55 11.15 1.45 23.29
CA ARG A 55 11.42 2.86 23.02
C ARG A 55 12.85 3.32 23.35
N LYS A 56 13.32 3.00 24.56
CA LYS A 56 14.62 3.46 25.09
C LYS A 56 15.79 2.53 24.78
N ALA A 57 15.60 1.53 23.92
CA ALA A 57 16.66 0.62 23.52
C ALA A 57 17.81 1.39 22.84
N HIS A 58 19.00 1.25 23.42
CA HIS A 58 20.27 1.81 22.91
C HIS A 58 21.27 0.71 22.52
N THR A 59 20.96 -0.56 22.81
CA THR A 59 21.65 -1.74 22.28
C THR A 59 20.70 -2.61 21.46
N PRO A 60 21.21 -3.34 20.45
CA PRO A 60 20.40 -4.29 19.68
C PRO A 60 19.71 -5.34 20.57
N GLU A 61 20.39 -5.83 21.60
CA GLU A 61 19.90 -6.87 22.51
C GLU A 61 18.71 -6.37 23.34
N MET A 62 18.77 -5.14 23.86
CA MET A 62 17.66 -4.54 24.59
C MET A 62 16.43 -4.35 23.70
N GLY A 63 16.64 -3.92 22.45
CA GLY A 63 15.58 -3.76 21.47
C GLY A 63 14.92 -5.11 21.14
N LYS A 64 15.74 -6.14 20.91
CA LYS A 64 15.28 -7.50 20.64
C LYS A 64 14.50 -8.10 21.81
N GLN A 65 15.02 -8.00 23.04
CA GLN A 65 14.31 -8.52 24.22
C GLN A 65 12.94 -7.87 24.42
N ALA A 66 12.84 -6.55 24.23
CA ALA A 66 11.56 -5.86 24.31
C ALA A 66 10.62 -6.26 23.17
N HIS A 67 11.15 -6.39 21.94
CA HIS A 67 10.39 -6.86 20.78
C HIS A 67 9.84 -8.28 21.00
N ASP A 68 10.68 -9.23 21.41
CA ASP A 68 10.28 -10.62 21.66
C ASP A 68 9.20 -10.70 22.77
N ALA A 69 9.36 -9.93 23.85
CA ALA A 69 8.38 -9.87 24.94
C ALA A 69 7.01 -9.35 24.49
N LEU A 70 6.99 -8.27 23.70
CA LEU A 70 5.76 -7.68 23.17
C LEU A 70 5.13 -8.56 22.09
N THR A 71 5.96 -9.23 21.27
CA THR A 71 5.50 -10.23 20.30
C THR A 71 4.79 -11.39 20.98
N ALA A 72 5.30 -11.83 22.13
CA ALA A 72 4.66 -12.87 22.95
C ALA A 72 3.34 -12.41 23.61
N ILE A 73 3.05 -11.10 23.68
CA ILE A 73 1.73 -10.56 24.06
C ILE A 73 0.80 -10.52 22.84
N GLY A 74 1.35 -10.37 21.64
CA GLY A 74 0.61 -10.38 20.39
C GLY A 74 -0.21 -9.10 20.18
N ALA A 75 -1.31 -9.20 19.43
CA ALA A 75 -2.18 -8.07 19.10
C ALA A 75 -2.74 -7.32 20.33
N ALA A 76 -2.79 -7.95 21.51
CA ALA A 76 -3.16 -7.30 22.77
C ALA A 76 -2.23 -6.14 23.16
N ALA A 77 -0.99 -6.09 22.66
CA ALA A 77 -0.04 -5.01 22.92
C ALA A 77 -0.30 -3.75 22.06
N VAL A 78 -1.03 -3.88 20.94
CA VAL A 78 -1.23 -2.80 19.96
C VAL A 78 -1.82 -1.53 20.60
N PRO A 79 -2.86 -1.58 21.45
CA PRO A 79 -3.40 -0.39 22.11
C PRO A 79 -2.38 0.41 22.93
N SER A 80 -1.35 -0.25 23.47
CA SER A 80 -0.28 0.43 24.23
C SER A 80 0.85 0.94 23.33
N LEU A 81 1.05 0.31 22.17
CA LEU A 81 2.07 0.68 21.18
C LEU A 81 1.64 1.87 20.30
N LEU A 82 0.36 1.99 19.95
CA LEU A 82 -0.14 3.12 19.15
C LEU A 82 0.19 4.50 19.77
N PRO A 83 -0.19 4.82 21.02
CA PRO A 83 0.15 6.11 21.62
C PRO A 83 1.65 6.28 21.89
N ALA A 84 2.44 5.21 21.86
CA ALA A 84 3.90 5.29 21.94
C ALA A 84 4.52 5.85 20.66
N LEU A 85 3.92 5.60 19.49
CA LEU A 85 4.40 6.09 18.19
C LEU A 85 4.50 7.63 18.14
N GLU A 86 3.45 8.32 18.62
CA GLU A 86 3.39 9.79 18.64
C GLU A 86 4.44 10.40 19.56
N LYS A 87 4.70 9.76 20.72
CA LYS A 87 5.54 10.32 21.77
C LYS A 87 7.03 10.29 21.42
N GLU A 88 7.42 9.55 20.38
CA GLU A 88 8.82 9.42 20.01
C GLU A 88 9.31 10.47 19.03
N VAL A 89 10.32 11.21 19.50
CA VAL A 89 11.10 12.16 18.69
C VAL A 89 12.28 11.46 18.02
N ASN A 90 12.80 10.38 18.62
CA ASN A 90 13.90 9.63 18.04
C ASN A 90 13.38 8.72 16.90
N GLU A 91 13.84 8.97 15.68
CA GLU A 91 13.38 8.24 14.49
C GLU A 91 13.67 6.74 14.54
N ALA A 92 14.83 6.32 15.06
CA ALA A 92 15.13 4.90 15.22
C ALA A 92 14.21 4.22 16.24
N ALA A 93 13.85 4.93 17.32
CA ALA A 93 12.88 4.43 18.29
C ALA A 93 11.47 4.34 17.73
N ARG A 94 11.06 5.36 16.97
CA ARG A 94 9.78 5.40 16.28
C ARG A 94 9.67 4.24 15.27
N GLU A 95 10.71 4.00 14.46
CA GLU A 95 10.70 2.91 13.48
C GLU A 95 10.63 1.53 14.13
N ARG A 96 11.33 1.32 15.26
CA ARG A 96 11.20 0.05 16.02
C ARG A 96 9.78 -0.20 16.51
N VAL A 97 9.10 0.83 17.03
CA VAL A 97 7.68 0.72 17.45
C VAL A 97 6.79 0.46 16.24
N ARG A 98 7.03 1.17 15.13
CA ARG A 98 6.29 1.03 13.87
C ARG A 98 6.42 -0.37 13.28
N ALA A 99 7.63 -0.92 13.21
CA ALA A 99 7.90 -2.27 12.70
C ALA A 99 7.14 -3.33 13.51
N LEU A 100 7.20 -3.26 14.84
CA LEU A 100 6.46 -4.18 15.69
C LEU A 100 4.94 -4.04 15.50
N LEU A 101 4.40 -2.82 15.39
CA LEU A 101 2.99 -2.62 15.08
C LEU A 101 2.60 -3.26 13.73
N VAL A 102 3.44 -3.16 12.70
CA VAL A 102 3.20 -3.82 11.41
C VAL A 102 3.13 -5.34 11.59
N GLU A 103 4.03 -5.94 12.35
CA GLU A 103 4.05 -7.38 12.61
C GLU A 103 2.81 -7.88 13.37
N LEU A 104 2.38 -7.13 14.39
CA LEU A 104 1.27 -7.53 15.27
C LEU A 104 -0.11 -7.34 14.65
N ILE A 105 -0.24 -6.41 13.72
CA ILE A 105 -1.54 -6.08 13.12
C ILE A 105 -1.74 -6.91 11.86
N ALA A 106 -2.69 -7.83 11.95
CA ALA A 106 -3.18 -8.66 10.86
C ALA A 106 -4.51 -8.14 10.26
N PRO A 107 -4.97 -8.67 9.09
CA PRO A 107 -6.16 -8.19 8.38
C PRO A 107 -7.48 -8.20 9.17
N GLU A 108 -7.62 -9.05 10.18
CA GLU A 108 -8.80 -9.12 11.06
C GLU A 108 -8.96 -7.89 11.95
N HIS A 109 -7.91 -7.07 12.11
CA HIS A 109 -7.90 -5.89 12.98
C HIS A 109 -8.31 -4.58 12.29
N THR A 110 -8.61 -4.59 10.99
CA THR A 110 -8.95 -3.38 10.21
C THR A 110 -10.05 -2.54 10.86
N ARG A 111 -11.08 -3.18 11.41
CA ARG A 111 -12.19 -2.49 12.11
C ARG A 111 -11.81 -1.89 13.45
N LEU A 112 -10.77 -2.41 14.07
CA LEU A 112 -10.19 -1.82 15.28
C LEU A 112 -9.36 -0.58 14.92
N LEU A 113 -8.59 -0.64 13.83
CA LEU A 113 -7.83 0.51 13.33
C LEU A 113 -8.72 1.67 12.87
N ALA A 114 -9.88 1.38 12.30
CA ALA A 114 -10.85 2.41 11.87
C ALA A 114 -11.21 3.39 13.02
N LYS A 115 -11.24 2.90 14.27
CA LYS A 115 -11.51 3.72 15.47
C LYS A 115 -10.44 4.79 15.69
N GLU A 116 -9.23 4.58 15.17
CA GLU A 116 -8.09 5.48 15.29
C GLU A 116 -7.98 6.49 14.13
N PHE A 117 -8.80 6.39 13.08
CA PHE A 117 -8.74 7.30 11.93
C PHE A 117 -9.06 8.76 12.29
N THR A 118 -9.71 8.99 13.43
CA THR A 118 -9.99 10.32 13.97
C THR A 118 -9.27 10.59 15.29
N SER A 119 -8.24 9.80 15.60
CA SER A 119 -7.42 9.94 16.81
C SER A 119 -6.87 11.35 16.95
N LYS A 120 -6.70 11.83 18.20
CA LYS A 120 -6.12 13.16 18.45
C LYS A 120 -4.63 13.23 18.09
N LEU A 121 -3.99 12.08 17.88
CA LEU A 121 -2.56 11.91 17.64
C LEU A 121 -2.31 11.70 16.13
N PRO A 122 -1.69 12.66 15.41
CA PRO A 122 -1.47 12.56 13.97
C PRO A 122 -0.70 11.32 13.53
N ALA A 123 0.37 10.93 14.24
CA ALA A 123 1.17 9.76 13.87
C ALA A 123 0.34 8.46 13.97
N VAL A 124 -0.59 8.40 14.93
CA VAL A 124 -1.51 7.27 15.08
C VAL A 124 -2.52 7.23 13.95
N ARG A 125 -3.09 8.38 13.55
CA ARG A 125 -4.01 8.45 12.41
C ARG A 125 -3.34 7.98 11.13
N GLU A 126 -2.18 8.56 10.81
CA GLU A 126 -1.40 8.20 9.62
C GLU A 126 -1.06 6.72 9.61
N PHE A 127 -0.52 6.18 10.71
CA PHE A 127 -0.17 4.77 10.81
C PHE A 127 -1.39 3.86 10.66
N ALA A 128 -2.49 4.15 11.35
CA ALA A 128 -3.70 3.34 11.28
C ALA A 128 -4.27 3.29 9.86
N LEU A 129 -4.31 4.43 9.17
CA LEU A 129 -4.77 4.54 7.79
C LEU A 129 -3.88 3.76 6.82
N LEU A 130 -2.55 3.94 6.90
CA LEU A 130 -1.61 3.18 6.05
C LEU A 130 -1.68 1.67 6.32
N ARG A 131 -1.77 1.28 7.60
CA ARG A 131 -1.81 -0.13 7.96
C ARG A 131 -3.12 -0.77 7.53
N ALA A 132 -4.25 -0.08 7.69
CA ALA A 132 -5.53 -0.54 7.18
C ALA A 132 -5.54 -0.63 5.65
N ALA A 133 -4.92 0.32 4.95
CA ALA A 133 -4.85 0.33 3.48
C ALA A 133 -4.08 -0.87 2.89
N ALA A 134 -3.17 -1.47 3.65
CA ALA A 134 -2.47 -2.69 3.27
C ALA A 134 -3.39 -3.93 3.25
N PHE A 135 -4.62 -3.82 3.79
CA PHE A 135 -5.59 -4.89 3.91
C PHE A 135 -6.93 -4.43 3.31
N PRO A 136 -7.17 -4.65 2.00
CA PRO A 136 -8.43 -4.26 1.37
C PRO A 136 -9.65 -4.75 2.16
N ASP A 137 -10.50 -3.80 2.57
CA ASP A 137 -11.67 -4.02 3.42
C ASP A 137 -12.75 -3.01 3.04
N ALA A 138 -13.76 -3.48 2.30
CA ALA A 138 -14.81 -2.63 1.73
C ALA A 138 -15.64 -1.92 2.80
N GLY A 139 -15.81 -2.51 3.99
CA GLY A 139 -16.60 -1.85 5.01
C GLY A 139 -15.84 -0.77 5.79
N LEU A 140 -14.56 -0.50 5.48
CA LEU A 140 -13.88 0.71 5.95
C LEU A 140 -14.28 1.96 5.16
N ARG A 141 -15.03 1.81 4.06
CA ARG A 141 -15.30 2.89 3.11
C ARG A 141 -15.76 4.19 3.75
N GLU A 142 -16.79 4.14 4.57
CA GLU A 142 -17.32 5.34 5.21
C GLU A 142 -16.33 5.98 6.18
N ASP A 143 -15.61 5.16 6.95
CA ASP A 143 -14.63 5.65 7.92
C ASP A 143 -13.40 6.26 7.22
N ALA A 144 -12.95 5.67 6.12
CA ALA A 144 -11.87 6.19 5.29
C ALA A 144 -12.25 7.50 4.61
N GLU A 145 -13.46 7.61 4.04
CA GLU A 145 -13.95 8.85 3.45
C GLU A 145 -14.10 9.96 4.50
N LYS A 146 -14.60 9.63 5.71
CA LYS A 146 -14.63 10.57 6.86
C LYS A 146 -13.22 11.01 7.27
N ALA A 147 -12.25 10.08 7.26
CA ALA A 147 -10.86 10.38 7.56
C ALA A 147 -10.23 11.32 6.52
N LEU A 148 -10.51 11.12 5.23
CA LEU A 148 -10.01 11.99 4.16
C LEU A 148 -10.61 13.41 4.25
N ALA A 149 -11.88 13.51 4.65
CA ALA A 149 -12.53 14.79 4.91
C ALA A 149 -12.22 15.36 6.32
N PHE A 150 -11.41 14.66 7.13
CA PHE A 150 -11.15 15.05 8.50
C PHE A 150 -10.41 16.37 8.54
N THR A 151 -10.96 17.32 9.27
CA THR A 151 -10.29 18.56 9.60
C THR A 151 -10.51 18.84 11.08
N LYS A 152 -9.46 19.26 11.78
CA LYS A 152 -9.55 19.53 13.22
C LYS A 152 -9.80 21.02 13.45
N PRO A 153 -11.03 21.45 13.78
CA PRO A 153 -11.29 22.85 14.11
C PRO A 153 -10.47 23.25 15.35
N ASP A 154 -9.74 24.35 15.26
CA ASP A 154 -9.09 24.96 16.41
C ASP A 154 -10.16 25.77 17.17
N PRO A 155 -10.56 25.38 18.38
CA PRO A 155 -11.63 26.05 19.12
C PRO A 155 -11.29 27.51 19.45
N LYS A 156 -10.01 27.91 19.35
CA LYS A 156 -9.54 29.28 19.57
C LYS A 156 -9.54 30.12 18.29
N LYS A 157 -9.71 29.50 17.11
CA LYS A 157 -9.67 30.19 15.82
C LYS A 157 -10.99 30.00 15.07
N LYS A 158 -11.66 31.11 14.76
CA LYS A 158 -12.89 31.11 13.93
C LYS A 158 -12.65 30.89 12.43
N ILE A 159 -11.44 30.46 12.05
CA ILE A 159 -11.07 30.22 10.65
C ILE A 159 -11.21 28.73 10.30
N LYS A 160 -11.46 28.45 9.02
CA LYS A 160 -11.54 27.08 8.52
C LYS A 160 -10.26 26.33 8.91
N PRO A 161 -10.37 25.13 9.50
CA PRO A 161 -9.20 24.35 9.88
C PRO A 161 -8.29 24.08 8.68
N PRO A 162 -6.96 24.02 8.90
CA PRO A 162 -6.04 23.68 7.84
C PRO A 162 -6.36 22.29 7.28
N PRO A 163 -6.04 22.03 6.01
CA PRO A 163 -6.15 20.69 5.45
C PRO A 163 -5.23 19.72 6.20
N LEU A 164 -5.47 18.43 6.01
CA LEU A 164 -4.60 17.37 6.51
C LEU A 164 -3.15 17.60 6.07
N ALA A 165 -2.20 17.17 6.91
CA ALA A 165 -0.80 17.12 6.48
C ALA A 165 -0.67 16.22 5.24
N PRO A 166 0.26 16.50 4.31
CA PRO A 166 0.32 15.77 3.04
C PRO A 166 0.41 14.25 3.19
N ASP A 167 1.19 13.74 4.14
CA ASP A 167 1.35 12.30 4.35
C ASP A 167 0.11 11.66 4.99
N GLU A 168 -0.61 12.41 5.81
CA GLU A 168 -1.90 11.98 6.36
C GLU A 168 -3.00 11.98 5.29
N ALA A 169 -3.05 12.99 4.43
CA ALA A 169 -3.95 13.04 3.28
C ALA A 169 -3.70 11.85 2.34
N TYR A 170 -2.44 11.55 2.07
CA TYR A 170 -2.04 10.37 1.29
C TYR A 170 -2.50 9.07 1.94
N ALA A 171 -2.27 8.90 3.25
CA ALA A 171 -2.69 7.72 3.99
C ALA A 171 -4.21 7.53 3.95
N ALA A 172 -4.97 8.60 4.13
CA ALA A 172 -6.43 8.58 4.04
C ALA A 172 -6.90 8.22 2.63
N ALA A 173 -6.29 8.82 1.60
CA ALA A 173 -6.61 8.56 0.21
C ALA A 173 -6.31 7.11 -0.19
N LEU A 174 -5.19 6.55 0.29
CA LEU A 174 -4.82 5.16 0.07
C LEU A 174 -5.83 4.21 0.74
N CYS A 175 -6.25 4.53 1.97
CA CYS A 175 -7.28 3.77 2.68
C CYS A 175 -8.62 3.84 1.94
N CYS A 176 -9.03 5.01 1.43
CA CYS A 176 -10.22 5.15 0.58
C CYS A 176 -10.15 4.19 -0.61
N ALA A 177 -9.06 4.22 -1.38
CA ALA A 177 -8.89 3.33 -2.54
C ALA A 177 -8.96 1.85 -2.13
N SER A 178 -8.26 1.45 -1.07
CA SER A 178 -8.25 0.06 -0.58
C SER A 178 -9.62 -0.45 -0.10
N SER A 179 -10.52 0.46 0.28
CA SER A 179 -11.90 0.16 0.65
C SER A 179 -12.88 0.19 -0.54
N GLY A 180 -12.37 0.40 -1.75
CA GLY A 180 -13.15 0.51 -2.98
C GLY A 180 -13.74 1.91 -3.24
N SER A 181 -13.34 2.92 -2.48
CA SER A 181 -13.75 4.30 -2.71
C SER A 181 -12.84 5.03 -3.70
N ILE A 182 -13.46 5.81 -4.59
CA ILE A 182 -12.73 6.69 -5.52
C ILE A 182 -12.44 8.08 -4.93
N ALA A 183 -12.92 8.38 -3.72
CA ALA A 183 -12.80 9.73 -3.12
C ALA A 183 -11.35 10.21 -2.99
N GLY A 184 -10.42 9.27 -2.78
CA GLY A 184 -8.98 9.55 -2.63
C GLY A 184 -8.20 9.66 -3.95
N LEU A 185 -8.81 9.39 -5.12
CA LEU A 185 -8.03 9.26 -6.36
C LEU A 185 -7.30 10.53 -6.78
N PHE A 186 -7.84 11.72 -6.47
CA PHE A 186 -7.14 12.98 -6.74
C PHE A 186 -5.82 13.07 -5.97
N GLU A 187 -5.86 12.83 -4.66
CA GLU A 187 -4.68 12.90 -3.79
C GLU A 187 -3.66 11.81 -4.16
N LEU A 188 -4.13 10.60 -4.49
CA LEU A 188 -3.26 9.53 -4.96
C LEU A 188 -2.60 9.88 -6.30
N HIS A 189 -3.30 10.56 -7.20
CA HIS A 189 -2.74 11.03 -8.47
C HIS A 189 -1.64 12.06 -8.24
N GLU A 190 -1.91 13.08 -7.41
CA GLU A 190 -0.92 14.10 -7.06
C GLU A 190 0.34 13.47 -6.44
N ARG A 191 0.18 12.47 -5.55
CA ARG A 191 1.33 11.75 -4.98
C ARG A 191 2.04 10.87 -6.02
N ALA A 192 1.30 10.16 -6.86
CA ALA A 192 1.83 9.26 -7.89
C ALA A 192 2.71 9.98 -8.91
N THR A 193 2.46 11.27 -9.19
CA THR A 193 3.30 12.09 -10.10
C THR A 193 4.79 12.02 -9.77
N LYS A 194 5.14 11.95 -8.48
CA LYS A 194 6.52 11.96 -7.97
C LYS A 194 6.93 10.63 -7.35
N GLN A 195 5.98 9.84 -6.86
CA GLN A 195 6.26 8.70 -6.00
C GLN A 195 5.66 7.38 -6.51
N TRP A 196 5.24 7.28 -7.77
CA TRP A 196 4.70 6.02 -8.31
C TRP A 196 5.67 4.84 -8.13
N ALA A 197 6.91 4.96 -8.58
CA ALA A 197 7.89 3.86 -8.53
C ALA A 197 8.17 3.34 -7.10
N PRO A 198 8.54 4.18 -6.11
CA PRO A 198 8.80 3.71 -4.75
C PRO A 198 7.53 3.21 -4.02
N ARG A 199 6.34 3.64 -4.44
CA ARG A 199 5.05 3.28 -3.82
C ARG A 199 4.19 2.35 -4.68
N ARG A 200 4.76 1.74 -5.72
CA ARG A 200 4.00 1.02 -6.74
C ARG A 200 3.20 -0.13 -6.15
N ALA A 201 3.82 -0.90 -5.26
CA ALA A 201 3.20 -2.06 -4.64
C ALA A 201 1.98 -1.68 -3.78
N GLU A 202 2.12 -0.68 -2.91
CA GLU A 202 1.03 -0.21 -2.05
C GLU A 202 -0.09 0.46 -2.87
N LEU A 203 0.26 1.31 -3.85
CA LEU A 203 -0.71 1.97 -4.73
C LEU A 203 -1.50 0.95 -5.55
N THR A 204 -0.83 -0.02 -6.17
CA THR A 204 -1.49 -1.03 -7.00
C THR A 204 -2.44 -1.89 -6.16
N THR A 205 -2.01 -2.28 -4.95
CA THR A 205 -2.83 -3.06 -4.02
C THR A 205 -4.10 -2.29 -3.62
N ALA A 206 -3.94 -1.03 -3.20
CA ALA A 206 -5.07 -0.21 -2.78
C ALA A 206 -6.00 0.12 -3.95
N LEU A 207 -5.46 0.57 -5.08
CA LEU A 207 -6.24 0.96 -6.26
C LEU A 207 -7.04 -0.20 -6.85
N ASN A 208 -6.52 -1.44 -6.79
CA ASN A 208 -7.23 -2.60 -7.33
C ASN A 208 -8.58 -2.84 -6.64
N ALA A 209 -8.74 -2.49 -5.36
CA ALA A 209 -10.02 -2.59 -4.67
C ALA A 209 -11.06 -1.57 -5.19
N ALA A 210 -10.61 -0.44 -5.73
CA ALA A 210 -11.46 0.57 -6.37
C ALA A 210 -11.63 0.33 -7.88
N ARG A 211 -11.22 -0.84 -8.40
CA ARG A 211 -11.23 -1.11 -9.84
C ARG A 211 -12.64 -1.06 -10.42
N GLY A 212 -12.81 -0.31 -11.51
CA GLY A 212 -14.06 -0.28 -12.27
C GLY A 212 -14.28 1.00 -13.05
N LYS A 213 -15.42 1.05 -13.76
CA LYS A 213 -15.85 2.19 -14.56
C LYS A 213 -15.78 3.54 -13.85
N PRO A 214 -16.22 3.68 -12.58
CA PRO A 214 -16.12 4.97 -11.88
C PRO A 214 -14.67 5.47 -11.72
N ALA A 215 -13.72 4.56 -11.45
CA ALA A 215 -12.32 4.92 -11.34
C ALA A 215 -11.71 5.29 -12.70
N SER A 216 -12.07 4.56 -13.76
CA SER A 216 -11.70 4.92 -15.13
C SER A 216 -12.19 6.32 -15.48
N GLU A 217 -13.49 6.58 -15.36
CA GLU A 217 -14.10 7.87 -15.70
C GLU A 217 -13.47 9.03 -14.93
N PHE A 218 -13.09 8.83 -13.67
CA PHE A 218 -12.37 9.82 -12.88
C PHE A 218 -10.98 10.13 -13.44
N LEU A 219 -10.21 9.11 -13.84
CA LEU A 219 -8.83 9.26 -14.27
C LEU A 219 -8.68 9.68 -15.73
N LEU A 220 -9.68 9.41 -16.59
CA LEU A 220 -9.62 9.70 -18.02
C LEU A 220 -9.32 11.18 -18.37
N PRO A 221 -9.92 12.19 -17.72
CA PRO A 221 -9.58 13.59 -17.97
C PRO A 221 -8.10 13.92 -17.68
N LEU A 222 -7.45 13.19 -16.78
CA LEU A 222 -6.06 13.42 -16.38
C LEU A 222 -5.04 12.95 -17.44
N LEU A 223 -5.49 12.19 -18.45
CA LEU A 223 -4.68 11.82 -19.62
C LEU A 223 -4.34 13.02 -20.51
N GLU A 224 -5.15 14.08 -20.46
CA GLU A 224 -4.98 15.30 -21.26
C GLU A 224 -4.25 16.42 -20.49
N HIS A 225 -3.68 16.10 -19.32
CA HIS A 225 -3.00 17.09 -18.49
C HIS A 225 -1.74 17.64 -19.17
N GLU A 226 -1.47 18.95 -19.07
CA GLU A 226 -0.29 19.60 -19.66
C GLU A 226 1.04 18.99 -19.17
N ASP A 227 1.14 18.77 -17.86
CA ASP A 227 2.27 18.09 -17.22
C ASP A 227 2.32 16.61 -17.61
N ARG A 228 3.43 16.23 -18.27
CA ARG A 228 3.78 14.85 -18.60
C ARG A 228 3.75 13.90 -17.41
N ALA A 229 4.28 14.31 -16.24
CA ALA A 229 4.33 13.44 -15.06
C ALA A 229 2.93 13.09 -14.55
N LYS A 230 1.98 14.02 -14.67
CA LYS A 230 0.56 13.80 -14.36
C LYS A 230 -0.11 12.85 -15.34
N ARG A 231 0.20 12.94 -16.63
CA ARG A 231 -0.29 11.97 -17.63
C ARG A 231 0.24 10.56 -17.37
N VAL A 232 1.54 10.43 -17.10
CA VAL A 232 2.16 9.14 -16.73
C VAL A 232 1.51 8.54 -15.48
N ALA A 233 1.29 9.35 -14.43
CA ALA A 233 0.61 8.91 -13.23
C ALA A 233 -0.83 8.43 -13.50
N ALA A 234 -1.58 9.14 -14.34
CA ALA A 234 -2.93 8.75 -14.72
C ALA A 234 -2.97 7.41 -15.46
N ILE A 235 -2.09 7.20 -16.45
CA ILE A 235 -1.99 5.93 -17.19
C ILE A 235 -1.64 4.78 -16.23
N ASN A 236 -0.67 5.00 -15.35
CA ASN A 236 -0.25 4.00 -14.37
C ASN A 236 -1.38 3.63 -13.40
N MET A 237 -2.13 4.61 -12.89
CA MET A 237 -3.29 4.37 -12.04
C MET A 237 -4.42 3.64 -12.78
N LEU A 238 -4.69 4.00 -14.03
CA LEU A 238 -5.63 3.24 -14.88
C LEU A 238 -5.19 1.79 -15.05
N GLY A 239 -3.89 1.50 -15.11
CA GLY A 239 -3.37 0.14 -15.07
C GLY A 239 -3.81 -0.65 -13.83
N ALA A 240 -3.90 0.03 -12.68
CA ALA A 240 -4.21 -0.58 -11.39
C ALA A 240 -5.72 -0.65 -11.08
N CYS A 241 -6.52 0.35 -11.47
CA CYS A 241 -7.96 0.42 -11.17
C CYS A 241 -8.89 0.65 -12.36
N GLY A 242 -8.35 0.76 -13.58
CA GLY A 242 -9.17 0.89 -14.78
C GLY A 242 -9.91 -0.40 -15.12
N ASP A 243 -11.12 -0.26 -15.67
CA ASP A 243 -11.84 -1.33 -16.35
C ASP A 243 -11.48 -1.39 -17.83
N LYS A 244 -11.65 -2.58 -18.40
CA LYS A 244 -11.27 -2.87 -19.79
C LYS A 244 -12.08 -2.04 -20.80
N GLU A 245 -13.38 -1.88 -20.59
CA GLU A 245 -14.29 -1.27 -21.57
C GLU A 245 -14.05 0.23 -21.71
N THR A 246 -13.79 0.90 -20.58
CA THR A 246 -13.67 2.36 -20.51
C THR A 246 -12.23 2.84 -20.70
N ALA A 247 -11.26 2.17 -20.06
CA ALA A 247 -9.88 2.65 -20.04
C ALA A 247 -9.08 2.29 -21.30
N VAL A 248 -9.24 1.06 -21.82
CA VAL A 248 -8.40 0.56 -22.93
C VAL A 248 -8.49 1.42 -24.19
N PRO A 249 -9.68 1.82 -24.68
CA PRO A 249 -9.76 2.66 -25.88
C PRO A 249 -9.03 4.01 -25.74
N ARG A 250 -8.92 4.51 -24.50
CA ARG A 250 -8.28 5.79 -24.18
C ARG A 250 -6.78 5.67 -23.92
N ILE A 251 -6.31 4.49 -23.52
CA ILE A 251 -4.87 4.18 -23.37
C ILE A 251 -4.23 3.83 -24.71
N LYS A 252 -4.97 3.17 -25.61
CA LYS A 252 -4.46 2.68 -26.91
C LYS A 252 -3.66 3.73 -27.70
N PRO A 253 -4.07 5.00 -27.82
CA PRO A 253 -3.29 6.02 -28.55
C PRO A 253 -1.86 6.21 -28.02
N PHE A 254 -1.64 5.99 -26.72
CA PHE A 254 -0.33 6.17 -26.09
C PHE A 254 0.68 5.07 -26.48
N LEU A 255 0.23 3.97 -27.10
CA LEU A 255 1.14 2.96 -27.68
C LEU A 255 1.98 3.54 -28.83
N ASP A 256 1.44 4.52 -29.56
CA ASP A 256 2.13 5.23 -30.64
C ASP A 256 2.79 6.54 -30.20
N ASP A 257 2.75 6.88 -28.90
CA ASP A 257 3.31 8.13 -28.41
C ASP A 257 4.83 8.20 -28.65
N VAL A 258 5.32 9.41 -28.96
CA VAL A 258 6.76 9.69 -29.16
C VAL A 258 7.52 9.70 -27.83
N ASP A 259 6.83 9.99 -26.72
CA ASP A 259 7.40 9.91 -25.38
C ASP A 259 7.48 8.45 -24.92
N GLY A 260 8.72 7.96 -24.78
CA GLY A 260 8.97 6.59 -24.33
C GLY A 260 8.36 6.27 -22.96
N GLY A 261 8.25 7.24 -22.06
CA GLY A 261 7.65 7.02 -20.73
C GLY A 261 6.12 6.86 -20.80
N LEU A 262 5.44 7.64 -21.65
CA LEU A 262 4.00 7.44 -21.89
C LEU A 262 3.74 6.10 -22.58
N LYS A 263 4.55 5.73 -23.57
CA LYS A 263 4.48 4.44 -24.26
C LYS A 263 4.66 3.25 -23.29
N ILE A 264 5.72 3.28 -22.47
CA ILE A 264 5.97 2.23 -21.47
C ILE A 264 4.83 2.16 -20.45
N SER A 265 4.32 3.31 -19.99
CA SER A 265 3.19 3.35 -19.06
C SER A 265 1.93 2.75 -19.70
N ALA A 266 1.66 3.03 -20.97
CA ALA A 266 0.52 2.48 -21.70
C ALA A 266 0.59 0.96 -21.83
N ILE A 267 1.76 0.42 -22.20
CA ILE A 267 2.00 -1.03 -22.25
C ILE A 267 1.73 -1.67 -20.89
N ASN A 268 2.29 -1.10 -19.82
CA ASN A 268 2.12 -1.61 -18.47
C ASN A 268 0.67 -1.48 -17.97
N ALA A 269 -0.04 -0.41 -18.34
CA ALA A 269 -1.45 -0.24 -18.01
C ALA A 269 -2.32 -1.30 -18.71
N LEU A 270 -2.08 -1.57 -19.99
CA LEU A 270 -2.80 -2.62 -20.72
C LEU A 270 -2.53 -4.02 -20.14
N ARG A 271 -1.28 -4.30 -19.73
CA ARG A 271 -0.96 -5.53 -18.98
C ARG A 271 -1.78 -5.63 -17.69
N GLY A 272 -1.85 -4.54 -16.92
CA GLY A 272 -2.61 -4.51 -15.66
C GLY A 272 -4.12 -4.61 -15.85
N ILE A 273 -4.68 -4.04 -16.92
CA ILE A 273 -6.12 -4.03 -17.19
C ILE A 273 -6.60 -5.33 -17.86
N VAL A 274 -5.86 -5.82 -18.86
CA VAL A 274 -6.30 -6.92 -19.71
C VAL A 274 -5.82 -8.28 -19.20
N ASP A 275 -4.57 -8.35 -18.71
CA ASP A 275 -3.94 -9.61 -18.30
C ASP A 275 -3.87 -9.78 -16.79
N ASN A 276 -4.20 -8.73 -16.02
CA ASN A 276 -3.89 -8.66 -14.60
C ASN A 276 -2.40 -8.97 -14.32
N ALA A 277 -1.53 -8.56 -15.24
CA ALA A 277 -0.11 -8.85 -15.19
C ALA A 277 0.68 -7.68 -14.58
N PRO A 278 1.75 -7.95 -13.82
CA PRO A 278 2.59 -6.89 -13.28
C PRO A 278 3.29 -6.11 -14.41
N PRO A 279 3.71 -4.86 -14.14
CA PRO A 279 4.46 -4.06 -15.10
C PRO A 279 5.80 -4.71 -15.43
N ILE A 280 6.32 -4.45 -16.64
CA ILE A 280 7.69 -4.77 -17.00
C ILE A 280 8.58 -3.65 -16.45
N ASP A 281 9.45 -3.99 -15.51
CA ASP A 281 10.48 -3.07 -15.03
C ASP A 281 11.63 -2.98 -16.05
N ASN A 282 12.22 -1.79 -16.18
CA ASN A 282 13.38 -1.52 -17.04
C ASN A 282 13.19 -1.89 -18.53
N LEU A 283 11.96 -1.80 -19.04
CA LEU A 283 11.66 -2.03 -20.45
C LEU A 283 12.45 -1.06 -21.33
N SER A 284 13.35 -1.57 -22.17
CA SER A 284 14.11 -0.74 -23.09
C SER A 284 13.20 -0.13 -24.17
N ILE A 285 13.66 0.93 -24.83
CA ILE A 285 12.88 1.58 -25.90
C ILE A 285 12.60 0.61 -27.06
N PHE A 286 13.58 -0.24 -27.42
CA PHE A 286 13.40 -1.24 -28.48
C PHE A 286 12.35 -2.28 -28.12
N GLU A 287 12.41 -2.83 -26.91
CA GLU A 287 11.40 -3.77 -26.43
C GLU A 287 10.03 -3.12 -26.31
N ALA A 288 9.96 -1.85 -25.85
CA ALA A 288 8.72 -1.10 -25.77
C ALA A 288 8.05 -0.91 -27.14
N VAL A 289 8.82 -0.70 -28.21
CA VAL A 289 8.28 -0.62 -29.58
C VAL A 289 7.67 -1.96 -30.02
N GLU A 290 8.34 -3.08 -29.72
CA GLU A 290 7.83 -4.40 -30.08
C GLU A 290 6.60 -4.78 -29.25
N GLU A 291 6.62 -4.51 -27.95
CA GLU A 291 5.46 -4.70 -27.07
C GLU A 291 4.27 -3.81 -27.48
N ALA A 292 4.51 -2.55 -27.85
CA ALA A 292 3.46 -1.66 -28.34
C ALA A 292 2.77 -2.23 -29.59
N LYS A 293 3.53 -2.74 -30.56
CA LYS A 293 2.98 -3.39 -31.77
C LYS A 293 2.14 -4.63 -31.44
N LYS A 294 2.54 -5.42 -30.44
CA LYS A 294 1.76 -6.58 -29.98
C LYS A 294 0.43 -6.13 -29.38
N TRP A 295 0.46 -5.10 -28.52
CA TRP A 295 -0.74 -4.55 -27.90
C TRP A 295 -1.68 -3.90 -28.92
N GLN A 296 -1.18 -3.15 -29.89
CA GLN A 296 -1.99 -2.53 -30.96
C GLN A 296 -2.84 -3.52 -31.75
N LYS A 297 -2.31 -4.72 -31.99
CA LYS A 297 -3.03 -5.80 -32.70
C LYS A 297 -4.06 -6.49 -31.80
N ARG A 298 -3.91 -6.36 -30.49
CA ARG A 298 -4.68 -7.10 -29.49
C ARG A 298 -5.88 -6.31 -28.95
N VAL A 299 -5.76 -4.98 -28.83
CA VAL A 299 -6.81 -4.09 -28.29
C VAL A 299 -7.33 -3.11 -29.34
#